data_AF-A0A959IW69-F1
#
_entry.id   AF-A0A959IW69-F1
#
_cell.length_a   1.000
_cell.length_b   1.000
_cell.length_c   1.000
_cell.angle_alpha   90.00
_cell.angle_beta   90.00
_cell.angle_gamma   90.00
#
_symmetry.space_group_name_H-M   'P 1'
#
loop_
_entity.id
_entity.type
_entity.pdbx_description
1 polymer ?
#
loop_
_entity_poly.entity_id
_entity_poly.type
_entity_poly.pdbx_seq_one_letter_code
_entity_poly.pdbx_strand_id
1 'polypeptide(L)'
;MIDFSTCRIDQVAVHRVGNKHRAEKNFRSEALLPLQDELLEALQNFLLKPFRKPQDWYQFQHSSDLQLNEVYTYAATIFEAPDRLLEQSGHILQHLYNQSEHPNIKSGEVYVVHFQDLLLGDELLDGVGIFKSEQKHRFLKVHESGTQLILDPETGIHLDKLDKGCLILNTEAADGYRLLSVDQNN
;
A
#
# COMPACT_ATOMS: atom_id res chain seq x y z
N MET A 1 -15.70 12.59 -3.15
CA MET A 1 -14.24 12.50 -3.40
C MET A 1 -13.59 12.58 -2.04
N ILE A 2 -12.55 11.79 -1.78
CA ILE A 2 -11.83 11.85 -0.51
C ILE A 2 -10.90 13.07 -0.57
N ASP A 3 -10.93 13.89 0.47
CA ASP A 3 -9.92 14.90 0.71
C ASP A 3 -8.81 14.31 1.61
N PHE A 4 -7.58 14.43 1.14
CA PHE A 4 -6.38 13.94 1.81
C PHE A 4 -5.59 15.05 2.49
N SER A 5 -6.12 16.29 2.53
CA SER A 5 -5.43 17.47 3.08
C SER A 5 -5.10 17.34 4.57
N THR A 6 -5.93 16.64 5.33
CA THR A 6 -5.74 16.36 6.76
C THR A 6 -5.13 14.99 7.04
N CYS A 7 -4.97 14.15 6.02
CA CYS A 7 -4.55 12.77 6.16
C CYS A 7 -3.18 12.65 6.82
N ARG A 8 -3.02 11.66 7.70
CA ARG A 8 -1.76 11.34 8.36
C ARG A 8 -1.46 9.86 8.23
N ILE A 9 -0.20 9.53 7.96
CA ILE A 9 0.29 8.15 8.04
C ILE A 9 0.63 7.88 9.51
N ASP A 10 -0.06 6.92 10.12
CA ASP A 10 0.19 6.50 11.50
C ASP A 10 1.25 5.38 11.57
N GLN A 11 1.04 4.31 10.79
CA GLN A 11 1.95 3.17 10.76
C GLN A 11 2.12 2.62 9.34
N VAL A 12 3.32 2.10 9.04
CA VAL A 12 3.64 1.48 7.75
C VAL A 12 4.39 0.17 7.97
N ALA A 13 3.90 -0.90 7.36
CA ALA A 13 4.66 -2.12 7.15
C ALA A 13 5.04 -2.24 5.68
N VAL A 14 6.31 -2.54 5.41
CA VAL A 14 6.80 -2.78 4.05
C VAL A 14 7.29 -4.22 3.95
N HIS A 15 6.87 -4.93 2.91
CA HIS A 15 7.22 -6.31 2.62
C HIS A 15 7.62 -6.44 1.15
N ARG A 16 8.08 -7.62 0.73
CA ARG A 16 8.17 -7.98 -0.69
C ARG A 16 7.35 -9.23 -0.94
N VAL A 17 6.35 -9.13 -1.79
CA VAL A 17 5.57 -10.27 -2.24
C VAL A 17 6.30 -10.96 -3.38
N GLY A 18 6.44 -12.28 -3.27
CA GLY A 18 6.97 -13.14 -4.31
C GLY A 18 5.90 -13.59 -5.30
N ASN A 19 6.28 -14.50 -6.21
CA ASN A 19 5.37 -15.16 -7.12
C ASN A 19 5.48 -16.68 -6.95
N LYS A 20 4.35 -17.32 -6.63
CA LYS A 20 4.28 -18.75 -6.30
C LYS A 20 4.62 -19.63 -7.49
N HIS A 21 4.14 -19.28 -8.69
CA HIS A 21 4.44 -20.00 -9.92
C HIS A 21 5.93 -19.93 -10.31
N ARG A 22 6.61 -18.82 -10.01
CA ARG A 22 8.04 -18.61 -10.29
C ARG A 22 8.95 -19.08 -9.14
N ALA A 23 8.39 -19.68 -8.09
CA ALA A 23 9.09 -20.07 -6.87
C ALA A 23 9.86 -18.90 -6.18
N GLU A 24 9.42 -17.67 -6.41
CA GLU A 24 9.97 -16.47 -5.80
C GLU A 24 9.34 -16.32 -4.41
N LYS A 25 10.14 -16.37 -3.34
CA LYS A 25 9.61 -16.33 -1.97
C LYS A 25 9.25 -14.92 -1.53
N ASN A 26 8.32 -14.83 -0.59
CA ASN A 26 8.06 -13.60 0.17
C ASN A 26 9.29 -13.18 0.98
N PHE A 27 9.44 -11.87 1.17
CA PHE A 27 10.27 -11.27 2.20
C PHE A 27 9.34 -10.53 3.17
N ARG A 28 9.24 -11.02 4.40
CA ARG A 28 8.45 -10.41 5.47
C ARG A 28 9.40 -9.62 6.36
N SER A 29 9.19 -8.31 6.45
CA SER A 29 9.90 -7.47 7.42
C SER A 29 9.43 -7.79 8.83
N GLU A 30 10.35 -7.73 9.78
CA GLU A 30 10.11 -8.08 11.19
C GLU A 30 9.75 -6.87 12.05
N ALA A 31 9.72 -5.67 11.47
CA ALA A 31 9.40 -4.42 12.15
C ALA A 31 8.64 -3.47 11.21
N LEU A 32 7.92 -2.53 11.81
CA LEU A 32 7.34 -1.38 11.11
C LEU A 32 8.45 -0.46 10.57
N LEU A 33 8.15 0.25 9.49
CA LEU A 33 9.03 1.24 8.92
C LEU A 33 9.13 2.46 9.86
N PRO A 34 10.34 2.85 10.32
CA PRO A 34 10.50 4.09 11.07
C PRO A 34 10.15 5.28 10.19
N LEU A 35 9.13 6.03 10.59
CA LEU A 35 8.68 7.22 9.86
C LEU A 35 9.48 8.43 10.32
N GLN A 36 10.24 9.02 9.40
CA GLN A 36 10.91 10.32 9.55
C GLN A 36 10.24 11.31 8.61
N ASP A 37 10.29 12.61 8.93
CA ASP A 37 9.50 13.65 8.25
C ASP A 37 9.64 13.62 6.71
N GLU A 38 10.86 13.55 6.19
CA GLU A 38 11.11 13.54 4.73
C GLU A 38 10.53 12.27 4.06
N LEU A 39 10.66 11.11 4.71
CA LEU A 39 10.12 9.86 4.19
C LEU A 39 8.59 9.83 4.24
N LEU A 40 8.00 10.42 5.28
CA LEU A 40 6.55 10.52 5.45
C LEU A 40 5.92 11.31 4.30
N GLU A 41 6.46 12.48 3.98
CA GLU A 41 5.97 13.32 2.88
C GLU A 41 6.09 12.60 1.53
N ALA A 42 7.23 11.95 1.28
CA ALA A 42 7.44 11.17 0.06
C ALA A 42 6.45 10.02 -0.08
N LEU A 43 6.21 9.26 0.99
CA LEU A 43 5.26 8.15 1.01
C LEU A 43 3.82 8.63 0.84
N GLN A 44 3.42 9.68 1.55
CA GLN A 44 2.05 10.19 1.45
C GLN A 44 1.72 10.62 0.02
N ASN A 45 2.64 11.33 -0.64
CA ASN A 45 2.47 11.71 -2.03
C ASN A 45 2.48 10.49 -2.96
N PHE A 46 3.43 9.56 -2.80
CA PHE A 46 3.54 8.36 -3.62
C PHE A 46 2.27 7.48 -3.58
N LEU A 47 1.73 7.25 -2.38
CA LEU A 47 0.65 6.31 -2.15
C LEU A 47 -0.74 6.89 -2.46
N LEU A 48 -0.98 8.17 -2.13
CA LEU A 48 -2.31 8.78 -2.24
C LEU A 48 -2.56 9.53 -3.55
N LYS A 49 -1.51 9.97 -4.26
CA LYS A 49 -1.65 10.71 -5.53
C LYS A 49 -2.56 10.01 -6.56
N PRO A 50 -2.51 8.67 -6.75
CA PRO A 50 -3.42 7.98 -7.67
C PRO A 50 -4.90 8.11 -7.31
N PHE A 51 -5.23 8.27 -6.02
CA PHE A 51 -6.58 8.33 -5.47
C PHE A 51 -7.19 9.74 -5.49
N ARG A 52 -6.44 10.75 -5.93
CA ARG A 52 -6.96 12.13 -6.10
C ARG A 52 -7.84 12.29 -7.34
N LYS A 53 -7.79 11.35 -8.28
CA LYS A 53 -8.67 11.33 -9.46
C LYS A 53 -10.01 10.67 -9.10
N PRO A 54 -11.11 10.99 -9.79
CA PRO A 54 -12.36 10.24 -9.63
C PRO A 54 -12.13 8.75 -9.87
N GLN A 55 -12.66 7.91 -8.98
CA GLN A 55 -12.61 6.45 -9.09
C GLN A 55 -13.95 5.86 -8.72
N ASP A 56 -14.18 4.63 -9.19
CA ASP A 56 -15.33 3.84 -8.79
C ASP A 56 -15.17 3.35 -7.35
N TRP A 57 -16.30 3.28 -6.65
CA TRP A 57 -16.37 2.70 -5.32
C TRP A 57 -16.61 1.21 -5.41
N TYR A 58 -15.98 0.48 -4.51
CA TYR A 58 -16.14 -0.95 -4.34
C TYR A 58 -16.40 -1.27 -2.87
N GLN A 59 -16.71 -2.54 -2.60
CA GLN A 59 -16.87 -3.10 -1.28
C GLN A 59 -16.37 -4.55 -1.26
N PHE A 60 -15.94 -5.04 -0.11
CA PHE A 60 -15.65 -6.45 0.06
C PHE A 60 -16.93 -7.28 -0.03
N GLN A 61 -16.81 -8.47 -0.60
CA GLN A 61 -17.89 -9.42 -0.71
C GLN A 61 -17.36 -10.83 -0.47
N HIS A 62 -18.26 -11.71 -0.04
CA HIS A 62 -18.04 -13.15 0.02
C HIS A 62 -19.39 -13.85 -0.15
N SER A 63 -19.40 -15.00 -0.82
CA SER A 63 -20.64 -15.68 -1.21
C SER A 63 -21.49 -16.19 -0.03
N SER A 64 -20.84 -16.52 1.09
CA SER A 64 -21.51 -17.03 2.30
C SER A 64 -21.63 -15.99 3.41
N ASP A 65 -20.49 -15.45 3.88
CA ASP A 65 -20.42 -14.49 4.98
C ASP A 65 -19.20 -13.59 4.75
N LEU A 66 -19.37 -12.28 4.91
CA LEU A 66 -18.33 -11.28 4.77
C LEU A 66 -17.10 -11.55 5.67
N GLN A 67 -17.30 -12.16 6.85
CA GLN A 67 -16.22 -12.55 7.77
C GLN A 67 -15.26 -13.61 7.19
N LEU A 68 -15.67 -14.28 6.11
CA LEU A 68 -14.82 -15.23 5.37
C LEU A 68 -13.96 -14.56 4.30
N ASN A 69 -14.15 -13.25 4.04
CA ASN A 69 -13.21 -12.48 3.25
C ASN A 69 -11.98 -12.15 4.09
N GLU A 70 -10.85 -12.80 3.80
CA GLU A 70 -9.62 -12.65 4.59
C GLU A 70 -9.15 -11.20 4.72
N VAL A 71 -9.11 -10.44 3.62
CA VAL A 71 -8.61 -9.06 3.61
C VAL A 71 -9.55 -8.12 4.37
N TYR A 72 -10.86 -8.34 4.27
CA TYR A 72 -11.84 -7.64 5.11
C TYR A 72 -11.55 -7.86 6.60
N THR A 73 -11.33 -9.10 7.02
CA THR A 73 -11.07 -9.45 8.42
C THR A 73 -9.74 -8.90 8.92
N TYR A 74 -8.70 -8.90 8.08
CA TYR A 74 -7.41 -8.27 8.40
C TYR A 74 -7.56 -6.75 8.56
N ALA A 75 -8.26 -6.08 7.65
CA ALA A 75 -8.51 -4.64 7.74
C ALA A 75 -9.34 -4.27 8.97
N ALA A 76 -10.40 -5.03 9.26
CA ALA A 76 -11.23 -4.85 10.46
C ALA A 76 -10.39 -4.96 11.75
N THR A 77 -9.47 -5.93 11.81
CA THR A 77 -8.56 -6.09 12.94
C THR A 77 -7.61 -4.90 13.09
N ILE A 78 -7.12 -4.33 11.99
CA ILE A 78 -6.27 -3.13 12.01
C ILE A 78 -7.05 -1.92 12.50
N PHE A 79 -8.30 -1.74 12.06
CA PHE A 79 -9.15 -0.64 12.52
C PHE A 79 -9.49 -0.74 14.01
N GLU A 80 -9.72 -1.94 14.53
CA GLU A 80 -10.01 -2.16 15.96
C GLU A 80 -8.76 -2.03 16.83
N ALA A 81 -7.61 -2.53 16.34
CA ALA A 81 -6.35 -2.56 17.06
C ALA A 81 -5.18 -2.20 16.11
N PRO A 82 -4.88 -0.91 15.91
CA PRO A 82 -3.84 -0.46 14.99
C PRO A 82 -2.44 -0.99 15.31
N ASP A 83 -2.14 -1.32 16.57
CA ASP A 83 -0.89 -1.96 16.97
C ASP A 83 -0.68 -3.36 16.36
N ARG A 84 -1.74 -4.00 15.87
CA ARG A 84 -1.66 -5.27 15.15
C ARG A 84 -1.29 -5.12 13.68
N LEU A 85 -1.03 -3.92 13.17
CA LEU A 85 -0.75 -3.69 11.74
C LEU A 85 0.38 -4.59 11.21
N LEU A 86 1.49 -4.76 11.94
CA LEU A 86 2.61 -5.60 11.49
C LEU A 86 2.25 -7.10 11.40
N GLU A 87 1.37 -7.56 12.29
CA GLU A 87 0.88 -8.94 12.25
C GLU A 87 -0.03 -9.11 11.02
N GLN A 88 -1.03 -8.25 10.89
CA GLN A 88 -2.03 -8.30 9.82
C GLN A 88 -1.43 -8.03 8.44
N SER A 89 -0.40 -7.18 8.33
CA SER A 89 0.33 -6.97 7.08
C SER A 89 1.06 -8.25 6.60
N GLY A 90 1.50 -9.09 7.53
CA GLY A 90 2.05 -10.41 7.23
C GLY A 90 1.01 -11.38 6.68
N HIS A 91 -0.23 -11.34 7.19
CA HIS A 91 -1.34 -12.12 6.66
C HIS A 91 -1.77 -11.64 5.27
N ILE A 92 -1.86 -10.32 5.07
CA ILE A 92 -2.09 -9.70 3.76
C ILE A 92 -0.99 -10.12 2.76
N LEU A 93 0.28 -10.08 3.15
CA LEU A 93 1.40 -10.55 2.32
C LEU A 93 1.23 -12.01 1.90
N GLN A 94 0.83 -12.88 2.83
CA GLN A 94 0.61 -14.30 2.54
C GLN A 94 -0.58 -14.51 1.62
N HIS A 95 -1.68 -13.78 1.82
CA HIS A 95 -2.84 -13.80 0.93
C HIS A 95 -2.44 -13.39 -0.49
N LEU A 96 -1.74 -12.26 -0.65
CA LEU A 96 -1.27 -11.80 -1.97
C LEU A 96 -0.36 -12.82 -2.66
N TYR A 97 0.51 -13.52 -1.92
CA TYR A 97 1.34 -14.58 -2.46
C TYR A 97 0.51 -15.80 -2.91
N ASN A 98 -0.50 -16.18 -2.14
CA ASN A 98 -1.41 -17.27 -2.50
C ASN A 98 -2.22 -16.96 -3.77
N GLN A 99 -2.52 -15.69 -4.01
CA GLN A 99 -3.19 -15.23 -5.24
C GLN A 99 -2.21 -15.00 -6.42
N SER A 100 -0.90 -15.03 -6.18
CA SER A 100 0.14 -14.79 -7.21
C SER A 100 0.53 -16.08 -7.94
N GLU A 101 -0.45 -16.74 -8.57
CA GLU A 101 -0.28 -18.05 -9.23
C GLU A 101 -0.07 -17.98 -10.74
N HIS A 102 -0.15 -16.78 -11.35
CA HIS A 102 0.06 -16.59 -12.77
C HIS A 102 1.48 -16.04 -13.06
N PRO A 103 2.21 -16.53 -14.09
CA PRO A 103 3.58 -16.10 -14.38
C PRO A 103 3.73 -14.60 -14.68
N ASN A 104 2.67 -13.95 -15.17
CA ASN A 104 2.69 -12.50 -15.47
C ASN A 104 2.49 -11.62 -14.24
N ILE A 105 2.16 -12.17 -13.07
CA ILE A 105 2.09 -11.39 -11.83
C ILE A 105 3.52 -11.14 -11.36
N LYS A 106 3.99 -9.89 -11.42
CA LYS A 106 5.37 -9.56 -11.03
C LYS A 106 5.52 -9.58 -9.51
N SER A 107 6.68 -9.96 -9.00
CA SER A 107 7.04 -9.70 -7.61
C SER A 107 7.27 -8.21 -7.36
N GLY A 108 7.18 -7.77 -6.11
CA GLY A 108 7.30 -6.35 -5.81
C GLY A 108 7.22 -6.00 -4.34
N GLU A 109 7.58 -4.76 -4.02
CA GLU A 109 7.41 -4.19 -2.68
C GLU A 109 5.91 -3.97 -2.40
N VAL A 110 5.45 -4.37 -1.21
CA VAL A 110 4.08 -4.18 -0.72
C VAL A 110 4.11 -3.29 0.50
N TYR A 111 3.26 -2.27 0.51
CA TYR A 111 3.10 -1.31 1.60
C TYR A 111 1.71 -1.51 2.20
N VAL A 112 1.65 -1.83 3.48
CA VAL A 112 0.41 -1.84 4.27
C VAL A 112 0.46 -0.66 5.22
N VAL A 113 -0.50 0.25 5.11
CA VAL A 113 -0.46 1.56 5.75
C VAL A 113 -1.75 1.80 6.52
N HIS A 114 -1.62 2.24 7.77
CA HIS A 114 -2.72 2.82 8.54
C HIS A 114 -2.69 4.34 8.35
N PHE A 115 -3.81 4.88 7.87
CA PHE A 115 -4.05 6.30 7.72
C PHE A 115 -5.06 6.77 8.74
N GLN A 116 -4.85 7.97 9.26
CA GLN A 116 -5.80 8.70 10.10
C GLN A 116 -6.24 9.98 9.39
N ASP A 117 -7.36 10.52 9.82
CA ASP A 117 -7.84 11.85 9.40
C ASP A 117 -8.08 11.97 7.88
N LEU A 118 -8.53 10.89 7.22
CA LEU A 118 -9.04 10.95 5.85
C LEU A 118 -10.40 11.65 5.87
N LEU A 119 -10.63 12.64 5.01
CA LEU A 119 -11.88 13.40 5.00
C LEU A 119 -12.80 12.92 3.87
N LEU A 120 -13.95 12.34 4.20
CA LEU A 120 -14.98 11.94 3.25
C LEU A 120 -16.27 12.74 3.51
N GLY A 121 -16.53 13.73 2.66
CA GLY A 121 -17.60 14.70 2.95
C GLY A 121 -17.18 15.58 4.13
N ASP A 122 -17.93 15.50 5.24
CA ASP A 122 -17.65 16.22 6.48
C ASP A 122 -17.19 15.28 7.62
N GLU A 123 -16.89 14.01 7.29
CA GLU A 123 -16.49 12.98 8.25
C GLU A 123 -14.99 12.67 8.15
N LEU A 124 -14.30 12.70 9.30
CA LEU A 124 -12.93 12.20 9.44
C LEU A 124 -12.98 10.71 9.77
N LEU A 125 -12.21 9.93 9.03
CA LEU A 125 -12.18 8.48 9.16
C LEU A 125 -10.76 7.92 9.01
N ASP A 126 -10.57 6.75 9.60
CA ASP A 126 -9.35 5.96 9.43
C ASP A 126 -9.40 5.17 8.11
N GLY A 127 -8.22 4.82 7.60
CA GLY A 127 -8.10 4.02 6.39
C GLY A 127 -6.95 3.03 6.42
N VAL A 128 -7.12 1.91 5.73
CA VAL A 128 -6.05 0.94 5.49
C VAL A 128 -5.72 0.96 4.00
N GLY A 129 -4.47 1.30 3.68
CA GLY A 129 -3.94 1.21 2.33
C GLY A 129 -3.12 -0.06 2.11
N ILE A 130 -3.33 -0.72 0.98
CA ILE A 130 -2.52 -1.85 0.51
C ILE A 130 -2.00 -1.49 -0.88
N PHE A 131 -0.71 -1.24 -0.99
CA PHE A 131 -0.09 -0.75 -2.22
C PHE A 131 1.02 -1.66 -2.67
N LYS A 132 1.24 -1.75 -3.98
CA LYS A 132 2.30 -2.57 -4.55
C LYS A 132 3.07 -1.81 -5.63
N SER A 133 4.39 -1.90 -5.56
CA SER A 133 5.34 -1.44 -6.56
C SER A 133 6.02 -2.65 -7.19
N GLU A 134 5.85 -2.83 -8.49
CA GLU A 134 6.37 -3.94 -9.29
C GLU A 134 7.59 -3.52 -10.13
N GLN A 135 7.81 -2.22 -10.28
CA GLN A 135 8.81 -1.66 -11.17
C GLN A 135 9.89 -0.90 -10.41
N LYS A 136 11.14 -1.12 -10.83
CA LYS A 136 12.28 -0.30 -10.44
C LYS A 136 12.84 0.40 -11.66
N HIS A 137 13.23 1.65 -11.46
CA HIS A 137 13.79 2.49 -12.50
C HIS A 137 15.27 2.73 -12.22
N ARG A 138 16.07 2.74 -13.28
CA ARG A 138 17.47 3.16 -13.23
C ARG A 138 17.53 4.68 -13.34
N PHE A 139 18.27 5.32 -12.46
CA PHE A 139 18.53 6.76 -12.47
C PHE A 139 20.00 7.02 -12.15
N LEU A 140 20.49 8.21 -12.47
CA LEU A 140 21.85 8.64 -12.16
C LEU A 140 21.80 9.57 -10.95
N LYS A 141 22.47 9.19 -9.86
CA LYS A 141 22.70 10.07 -8.72
C LYS A 141 23.90 10.96 -9.02
N VAL A 142 23.68 12.26 -8.97
CA VAL A 142 24.71 13.27 -9.24
C VAL A 142 25.22 13.80 -7.91
N HIS A 143 26.53 13.80 -7.71
CA HIS A 143 27.14 14.46 -6.56
C HIS A 143 28.47 15.11 -6.95
N GLU A 144 28.85 16.15 -6.21
CA GLU A 144 30.11 16.86 -6.41
C GLU A 144 31.23 16.16 -5.65
N SER A 145 32.39 16.02 -6.31
CA SER A 145 33.63 15.56 -5.70
C SER A 145 34.75 16.52 -6.09
N GLY A 146 35.04 17.46 -5.20
CA GLY A 146 35.98 18.55 -5.45
C GLY A 146 35.48 19.45 -6.59
N THR A 147 36.14 19.38 -7.75
CA THR A 147 35.80 20.19 -8.94
C THR A 147 35.16 19.37 -10.07
N GLN A 148 34.71 18.14 -9.78
CA GLN A 148 34.09 17.25 -10.76
C GLN A 148 32.69 16.83 -10.31
N LEU A 149 31.79 16.65 -11.28
CA LEU A 149 30.51 15.97 -11.07
C LEU A 149 30.70 14.48 -11.32
N ILE A 150 30.29 13.66 -10.35
CA ILE A 150 30.27 12.20 -10.45
C ILE A 150 28.83 11.73 -10.65
N LEU A 151 28.67 10.72 -11.52
CA LEU A 151 27.38 10.11 -11.85
C LEU A 151 27.39 8.64 -11.44
N ASP A 152 26.59 8.28 -10.44
CA ASP A 152 26.43 6.89 -10.01
C ASP A 152 25.10 6.32 -10.49
N PRO A 153 25.10 5.19 -11.22
CA PRO A 153 23.87 4.51 -11.59
C PRO A 153 23.26 3.82 -10.36
N GLU A 154 22.05 4.24 -10.00
CA GLU A 154 21.25 3.60 -8.96
C GLU A 154 19.98 2.98 -9.55
N THR A 155 19.37 2.07 -8.80
CA THR A 155 18.09 1.44 -9.13
C THR A 155 17.16 1.54 -7.95
N GLY A 156 15.97 2.12 -8.14
CA GLY A 156 15.03 2.37 -7.06
C GLY A 156 13.59 2.49 -7.54
N ILE A 157 12.71 2.84 -6.62
CA ILE A 157 11.28 3.01 -6.87
C ILE A 157 11.03 4.46 -7.27
N HIS A 158 10.21 4.65 -8.32
CA HIS A 158 9.87 5.99 -8.78
C HIS A 158 8.65 6.50 -8.01
N LEU A 159 8.82 7.56 -7.22
CA LEU A 159 7.81 8.09 -6.30
C LEU A 159 6.51 8.60 -6.97
N ASP A 160 6.51 8.81 -8.28
CA ASP A 160 5.28 9.15 -9.02
C ASP A 160 4.55 7.97 -9.67
N LYS A 161 5.10 6.75 -9.62
CA LYS A 161 4.61 5.60 -10.40
C LYS A 161 4.24 4.43 -9.50
N LEU A 162 3.14 4.58 -8.77
CA LEU A 162 2.54 3.44 -8.08
C LEU A 162 1.87 2.51 -9.11
N ASP A 163 2.21 1.22 -9.08
CA ASP A 163 1.61 0.24 -9.99
C ASP A 163 0.17 -0.11 -9.57
N LYS A 164 -0.03 -0.53 -8.31
CA LYS A 164 -1.33 -1.00 -7.82
C LYS A 164 -1.61 -0.53 -6.40
N GLY A 165 -2.88 -0.33 -6.08
CA GLY A 165 -3.28 0.11 -4.75
C GLY A 165 -4.74 -0.15 -4.45
N CYS A 166 -5.04 -0.42 -3.19
CA CYS A 166 -6.37 -0.45 -2.63
C CYS A 166 -6.38 0.45 -1.40
N LEU A 167 -7.38 1.32 -1.27
CA LEU A 167 -7.59 2.14 -0.09
C LEU A 167 -8.96 1.77 0.50
N ILE A 168 -8.93 1.19 1.70
CA ILE A 168 -10.10 0.74 2.46
C ILE A 168 -10.42 1.81 3.49
N LEU A 169 -11.67 2.27 3.55
CA LEU A 169 -12.13 3.29 4.49
C LEU A 169 -12.90 2.65 5.64
N ASN A 170 -12.67 3.12 6.87
CA ASN A 170 -13.38 2.64 8.06
C ASN A 170 -14.81 3.23 8.13
N THR A 171 -15.64 2.87 7.16
CA THR A 171 -17.05 3.25 7.09
C THR A 171 -17.83 2.16 6.38
N GLU A 172 -19.13 2.03 6.67
CA GLU A 172 -19.99 0.99 6.08
C GLU A 172 -19.45 -0.44 6.30
N ALA A 173 -18.90 -0.72 7.49
CA ALA A 173 -18.27 -2.01 7.82
C ALA A 173 -19.21 -3.21 7.58
N ALA A 174 -20.49 -3.09 7.97
CA ALA A 174 -21.50 -4.12 7.78
C ALA A 174 -21.77 -4.46 6.30
N ASP A 175 -21.49 -3.52 5.39
CA ASP A 175 -21.70 -3.66 3.94
C ASP A 175 -20.41 -4.04 3.20
N GLY A 176 -19.29 -4.24 3.91
CA GLY A 176 -18.01 -4.65 3.33
C GLY A 176 -16.97 -3.54 3.18
N TYR A 177 -17.11 -2.43 3.91
CA TYR A 177 -16.30 -1.22 3.80
C TYR A 177 -16.38 -0.55 2.42
N ARG A 178 -16.28 0.79 2.42
CA ARG A 178 -16.04 1.51 1.15
C ARG A 178 -14.56 1.43 0.80
N LEU A 179 -14.26 1.04 -0.44
CA LEU A 179 -12.89 1.00 -0.91
C LEU A 179 -12.71 1.57 -2.32
N LEU A 180 -11.52 2.10 -2.57
CA LEU A 180 -11.04 2.57 -3.86
C LEU A 180 -9.93 1.65 -4.36
N SER A 181 -9.79 1.51 -5.67
CA SER A 181 -8.80 0.63 -6.29
C SER A 181 -8.13 1.28 -7.49
N VAL A 182 -6.81 1.15 -7.58
CA VAL A 182 -6.01 1.56 -8.73
C VAL A 182 -5.18 0.40 -9.28
N ASP A 183 -5.18 0.29 -10.60
CA ASP A 183 -4.23 -0.52 -11.35
C ASP A 183 -3.75 0.30 -12.56
N GLN A 184 -2.48 0.71 -12.55
CA GLN A 184 -1.89 1.51 -13.62
C GLN A 184 -1.26 0.65 -14.73
N ASN A 185 -1.34 -0.68 -14.63
CA ASN A 185 -0.84 -1.60 -15.65
C ASN A 185 -1.92 -2.02 -16.67
N ASN A 186 -3.15 -1.49 -16.56
CA ASN A 186 -4.26 -1.74 -17.48
C ASN A 186 -4.54 -0.55 -18.41
#